data_AF-A0A3S9MDT6-F1
#
_entry.id   AF-A0A3S9MDT6-F1
#
_cell.length_a   1.000
_cell.length_b   1.000
_cell.length_c   1.000
_cell.angle_alpha   90.00
_cell.angle_beta   90.00
_cell.angle_gamma   90.00
#
_symmetry.space_group_name_H-M   'P 1'
#
loop_
_entity.id
_entity.type
_entity.pdbx_description
1 polymer ?
#
loop_
_entity_poly.entity_id
_entity_poly.type
_entity_poly.pdbx_seq_one_letter_code
_entity_poly.pdbx_strand_id
1 'polypeptide(L)'
;MPHPSIRPDVVVLLTNAAPSRYGTVHHKHRDGTPFTAAELELISTATQAERNAAAAQTRLESDWVGELPALQKALDAMITKYIDQVPGTKFSISEICDVMTDADQAEFKRLVEAIKVRKLFRRYPERGRD
;
A
#
# COMPACT_ATOMS: atom_id res chain seq x y z
N MET A 1 -4.94 -33.73 -9.29
CA MET A 1 -4.49 -33.51 -7.90
C MET A 1 -5.33 -32.38 -7.32
N PRO A 2 -5.89 -32.50 -6.10
CA PRO A 2 -6.56 -31.37 -5.48
C PRO A 2 -5.52 -30.26 -5.22
N HIS A 3 -5.81 -29.05 -5.69
CA HIS A 3 -5.00 -27.89 -5.32
C HIS A 3 -5.04 -27.73 -3.80
N PRO A 4 -3.90 -27.53 -3.12
CA PRO A 4 -3.93 -27.24 -1.69
C PRO A 4 -4.74 -25.95 -1.51
N SER A 5 -5.83 -26.06 -0.75
CA SER A 5 -6.67 -24.91 -0.42
C SER A 5 -5.82 -23.90 0.34
N ILE A 6 -5.62 -22.71 -0.23
CA ILE A 6 -4.90 -21.62 0.43
C ILE A 6 -5.78 -21.07 1.53
N ARG A 7 -5.33 -21.16 2.80
CA ARG A 7 -6.05 -20.56 3.94
C ARG A 7 -5.76 -19.04 3.98
N PRO A 8 -6.76 -18.18 3.82
CA PRO A 8 -6.55 -16.73 3.80
C PRO A 8 -5.92 -16.20 5.09
N ASP A 9 -6.32 -16.71 6.26
CA ASP A 9 -5.82 -16.24 7.56
C ASP A 9 -4.31 -16.46 7.71
N VAL A 10 -3.80 -17.57 7.19
CA VAL A 10 -2.36 -17.87 7.19
C VAL A 10 -1.62 -16.91 6.27
N VAL A 11 -2.18 -16.59 5.10
CA VAL A 11 -1.58 -15.63 4.16
C VAL A 11 -1.53 -14.22 4.75
N VAL A 12 -2.61 -13.78 5.40
CA VAL A 12 -2.66 -12.48 6.10
C VAL A 12 -1.62 -12.43 7.21
N LEU A 13 -1.54 -13.48 8.02
CA LEU A 13 -0.60 -13.57 9.13
C LEU A 13 0.86 -13.55 8.66
N LEU A 14 1.18 -14.29 7.59
CA LEU A 14 2.51 -14.28 6.97
C LEU A 14 2.86 -12.92 6.34
N THR A 15 1.89 -12.23 5.76
CA THR A 15 2.09 -10.90 5.17
C THR A 15 2.33 -9.86 6.27
N ASN A 16 1.63 -9.97 7.40
CA ASN A 16 1.77 -9.10 8.57
C ASN A 16 2.98 -9.41 9.46
N ALA A 17 3.79 -10.41 9.11
CA ALA A 17 5.00 -10.72 9.84
C ALA A 17 6.07 -9.62 9.68
N ALA A 18 6.74 -9.25 10.78
CA ALA A 18 7.86 -8.32 10.74
C ALA A 18 9.04 -8.94 9.96
N PRO A 19 9.76 -8.18 9.11
CA PRO A 19 10.85 -8.72 8.31
C PRO A 19 11.91 -9.37 9.20
N SER A 20 12.20 -10.65 8.92
CA SER A 20 13.26 -11.40 9.61
C SER A 20 14.60 -11.06 8.96
N ARG A 21 15.55 -10.53 9.73
CA ARG A 21 16.89 -10.18 9.22
C ARG A 21 17.77 -11.40 8.92
N TYR A 22 17.39 -12.60 9.37
CA TYR A 22 18.27 -13.78 9.34
C TYR A 22 17.56 -15.10 9.02
N GLY A 23 16.43 -15.07 8.31
CA GLY A 23 15.70 -16.28 7.95
C GLY A 23 15.07 -17.03 9.14
N THR A 24 15.06 -16.40 10.32
CA THR A 24 14.42 -16.92 11.52
C THR A 24 12.90 -16.77 11.43
N VAL A 25 12.18 -17.67 12.09
CA VAL A 25 10.72 -17.61 12.24
C VAL A 25 10.32 -16.22 12.74
N HIS A 26 9.35 -15.63 12.05
CA HIS A 26 8.79 -14.36 12.46
C HIS A 26 8.05 -14.58 13.79
N HIS A 27 8.49 -13.91 14.86
CA HIS A 27 7.86 -14.01 16.18
C HIS A 27 7.03 -12.77 16.52
N LYS A 28 6.89 -11.84 15.57
CA LYS A 28 6.22 -10.56 15.78
C LYS A 28 5.48 -10.12 14.53
N HIS A 29 4.36 -9.45 14.75
CA HIS A 29 3.65 -8.64 13.77
C HIS A 29 4.48 -7.41 13.36
N ARG A 30 4.17 -6.82 12.20
CA ARG A 30 4.79 -5.59 11.67
C ARG A 30 4.69 -4.39 12.63
N ASP A 31 3.70 -4.36 13.51
CA ASP A 31 3.54 -3.33 14.54
C ASP A 31 4.43 -3.55 15.78
N GLY A 32 5.18 -4.65 15.81
CA GLY A 32 6.09 -5.02 16.90
C GLY A 32 5.47 -5.88 17.99
N THR A 33 4.16 -6.14 17.95
CA THR A 33 3.49 -7.03 18.90
C THR A 33 3.93 -8.49 18.67
N PRO A 34 4.13 -9.29 19.73
CA PRO A 34 4.44 -10.71 19.58
C PRO A 34 3.29 -11.50 18.98
N PHE A 35 3.59 -12.53 18.19
CA PHE A 35 2.58 -13.52 17.81
C PHE A 35 2.13 -14.34 19.03
N THR A 36 0.84 -14.66 19.05
CA THR A 36 0.24 -15.63 19.98
C THR A 36 0.68 -17.06 19.64
N ALA A 37 0.47 -17.98 20.58
CA ALA A 37 0.77 -19.40 20.35
C ALA A 37 -0.04 -19.97 19.18
N ALA A 38 -1.31 -19.59 19.04
CA ALA A 38 -2.18 -20.03 17.94
C ALA A 38 -1.69 -19.50 16.58
N GLU A 39 -1.24 -18.24 16.51
CA GLU A 39 -0.64 -17.67 15.31
C GLU A 39 0.65 -18.39 14.92
N LEU A 40 1.51 -18.70 15.88
CA LEU A 40 2.74 -19.46 15.63
C LEU A 40 2.44 -20.89 15.14
N GLU A 41 1.42 -21.54 15.68
CA GLU A 41 0.97 -22.86 15.23
C GLU A 41 0.47 -22.80 13.78
N LEU A 42 -0.35 -21.80 13.44
CA LEU A 42 -0.82 -21.56 12.07
C LEU A 42 0.34 -21.33 11.09
N ILE A 43 1.33 -20.51 11.46
CA ILE A 43 2.53 -20.26 10.65
C ILE A 43 3.34 -21.55 10.49
N SER A 44 3.44 -22.38 11.54
CA SER A 44 4.22 -23.62 11.51
C SER A 44 3.66 -24.64 10.52
N THR A 45 2.33 -24.63 10.32
CA THR A 45 1.63 -25.50 9.36
C THR A 45 1.45 -24.86 7.98
N ALA A 46 2.02 -23.68 7.73
CA ALA A 46 1.86 -22.97 6.46
C ALA A 46 2.51 -23.72 5.30
N THR A 47 1.70 -24.03 4.29
CA THR A 47 2.12 -24.70 3.05
C THR A 47 2.98 -23.78 2.18
N GLN A 48 3.73 -24.36 1.24
CA GLN A 48 4.51 -23.57 0.28
C GLN A 48 3.61 -22.68 -0.60
N ALA A 49 2.40 -23.14 -0.93
CA ALA A 49 1.44 -22.36 -1.71
C ALA A 49 1.00 -21.09 -0.95
N GLU A 50 0.73 -21.21 0.35
CA GLU A 50 0.37 -20.07 1.21
C GLU A 50 1.55 -19.11 1.39
N ARG A 51 2.77 -19.63 1.55
CA ARG A 51 4.00 -18.80 1.61
C ARG A 51 4.22 -18.03 0.31
N ASN A 52 4.02 -18.67 -0.84
CA ASN A 52 4.13 -18.03 -2.14
C ASN A 52 3.06 -16.94 -2.33
N ALA A 53 1.82 -17.19 -1.90
CA ALA A 53 0.75 -16.21 -1.95
C ALA A 53 1.06 -14.98 -1.07
N ALA A 54 1.55 -15.20 0.16
CA ALA A 54 1.97 -14.12 1.05
C ALA A 54 3.16 -13.33 0.49
N ALA A 55 4.13 -14.00 -0.14
CA ALA A 55 5.25 -13.35 -0.81
C ALA A 55 4.80 -12.51 -2.02
N ALA A 56 3.87 -13.02 -2.82
CA ALA A 56 3.28 -12.27 -3.93
C ALA A 56 2.53 -11.02 -3.43
N GLN A 57 1.73 -11.14 -2.36
CA GLN A 57 1.05 -10.02 -1.74
C GLN A 57 2.03 -8.97 -1.19
N THR A 58 3.07 -9.42 -0.47
CA THR A 58 4.12 -8.54 0.07
C THR A 58 4.87 -7.80 -1.05
N ARG A 59 5.09 -8.47 -2.18
CA ARG A 59 5.70 -7.86 -3.37
C ARG A 59 4.78 -6.81 -3.98
N LEU A 60 3.49 -7.10 -4.17
CA LEU A 60 2.52 -6.12 -4.66
C LEU A 60 2.46 -4.87 -3.77
N GLU A 61 2.47 -5.06 -2.45
CA GLU A 61 2.55 -3.93 -1.50
C GLU A 61 3.83 -3.13 -1.66
N SER A 62 4.97 -3.80 -1.88
CA SER A 62 6.28 -3.19 -2.04
C SER A 62 6.44 -2.45 -3.37
N ASP A 63 5.99 -3.05 -4.47
CA ASP A 63 5.97 -2.45 -5.81
C ASP A 63 5.10 -1.18 -5.78
N TRP A 64 3.92 -1.25 -5.16
CA TRP A 64 3.04 -0.09 -4.97
C TRP A 64 3.61 0.98 -4.02
N VAL A 65 4.42 0.59 -3.01
CA VAL A 65 5.19 1.56 -2.20
C VAL A 65 6.24 2.26 -3.05
N GLY A 66 6.93 1.52 -3.93
CA GLY A 66 7.94 2.06 -4.83
C GLY A 66 7.38 3.04 -5.87
N GLU A 67 6.11 2.89 -6.25
CA GLU A 67 5.42 3.80 -7.17
C GLU A 67 4.97 5.12 -6.54
N LEU A 68 4.81 5.18 -5.20
CA LEU A 68 4.30 6.38 -4.53
C LEU A 68 5.16 7.65 -4.77
N PRO A 69 6.50 7.62 -4.70
CA PRO A 69 7.33 8.77 -5.06
C PRO A 69 7.16 9.20 -6.51
N ALA A 70 6.93 8.26 -7.43
CA ALA A 70 6.68 8.58 -8.83
C ALA A 70 5.33 9.27 -9.02
N LEU A 71 4.27 8.80 -8.33
CA LEU A 71 2.95 9.44 -8.32
C LEU A 71 2.99 10.85 -7.71
N GLN A 72 3.74 11.04 -6.62
CA GLN A 72 3.95 12.36 -6.00
C GLN A 72 4.69 13.30 -6.95
N LYS A 73 5.76 12.82 -7.59
CA LYS A 73 6.51 13.61 -8.58
C LYS A 73 5.65 13.99 -9.79
N ALA A 74 4.77 13.10 -10.26
CA ALA A 74 3.84 13.40 -11.33
C ALA A 74 2.82 14.48 -10.91
N LEU A 75 2.32 14.42 -9.67
CA LEU A 75 1.42 15.43 -9.11
C LEU A 75 2.10 16.80 -9.00
N ASP A 76 3.34 16.84 -8.48
CA ASP A 76 4.14 18.07 -8.37
C ASP A 76 4.43 18.68 -9.74
N ALA A 77 4.73 17.85 -10.74
CA ALA A 77 4.97 18.30 -12.11
C ALA A 77 3.72 18.95 -12.74
N MET A 78 2.53 18.39 -12.49
CA MET A 78 1.28 19.01 -12.95
C MET A 78 1.01 20.34 -12.25
N ILE A 79 1.21 20.43 -10.94
CA ILE A 79 1.05 21.68 -10.19
C ILE A 79 2.01 22.75 -10.76
N THR A 80 3.27 22.38 -10.98
CA THR A 80 4.30 23.29 -11.50
C THR A 80 3.98 23.81 -12.91
N LYS A 81 3.32 23.01 -13.76
CA LYS A 81 2.92 23.42 -15.11
C LYS A 81 1.96 24.63 -15.12
N TYR A 82 1.15 24.80 -14.07
CA TYR A 82 0.06 25.76 -14.01
C TYR A 82 0.27 26.87 -12.97
N ILE A 83 1.28 26.75 -12.11
CA ILE A 83 1.53 27.68 -11.00
C ILE A 83 1.67 29.14 -11.45
N ASP A 84 2.37 29.38 -12.56
CA ASP A 84 2.61 30.72 -13.11
C ASP A 84 1.37 31.32 -13.80
N GLN A 85 0.33 30.51 -14.03
CA GLN A 85 -0.93 30.93 -14.64
C GLN A 85 -1.96 31.37 -13.58
N VAL A 86 -1.69 31.11 -12.29
CA VAL A 86 -2.55 31.54 -11.19
C VAL A 86 -2.17 32.98 -10.78
N PRO A 87 -3.11 33.92 -10.74
CA PRO A 87 -2.83 35.29 -10.33
C PRO A 87 -2.41 35.38 -8.86
N GLY A 88 -1.29 36.07 -8.58
CA GLY A 88 -0.86 36.40 -7.22
C GLY A 88 0.30 35.56 -6.69
N THR A 89 0.78 35.90 -5.48
CA THR A 89 1.93 35.23 -4.84
C THR A 89 1.53 34.06 -3.94
N LYS A 90 0.23 33.83 -3.77
CA LYS A 90 -0.36 32.70 -3.06
C LYS A 90 -1.38 32.06 -3.97
N PHE A 91 -1.35 30.74 -4.01
CA PHE A 91 -2.30 29.94 -4.76
C PHE A 91 -2.82 28.81 -3.88
N SER A 92 -4.07 28.45 -4.11
CA SER A 92 -4.70 27.24 -3.62
C SER A 92 -4.68 26.17 -4.71
N ILE A 93 -4.84 24.91 -4.31
CA ILE A 93 -5.03 23.81 -5.25
C ILE A 93 -6.29 24.02 -6.12
N SER A 94 -7.32 24.67 -5.59
CA SER A 94 -8.54 24.97 -6.36
C SER A 94 -8.25 25.91 -7.52
N GLU A 95 -7.52 27.01 -7.26
CA GLU A 95 -7.17 28.00 -8.30
C GLU A 95 -6.26 27.40 -9.37
N ILE A 96 -5.38 26.45 -9.01
CA ILE A 96 -4.60 25.69 -9.99
C ILE A 96 -5.52 24.78 -10.82
N CYS A 97 -6.48 24.10 -10.20
CA CYS A 97 -7.45 23.25 -10.91
C CYS A 97 -8.35 24.04 -11.88
N ASP A 98 -8.59 25.32 -11.62
CA ASP A 98 -9.42 26.18 -12.46
C ASP A 98 -8.73 26.61 -13.76
N VAL A 99 -7.39 26.60 -13.80
CA VAL A 99 -6.60 26.91 -15.00
C VAL A 99 -6.12 25.67 -15.76
N MET A 100 -6.38 24.47 -15.21
CA MET A 100 -6.05 23.20 -15.85
C MET A 100 -6.97 22.92 -17.04
N THR A 101 -6.46 22.20 -18.04
CA THR A 101 -7.31 21.56 -19.04
C THR A 101 -8.15 20.46 -18.40
N ASP A 102 -9.32 20.14 -18.96
CA ASP A 102 -10.19 19.05 -18.48
C ASP A 102 -9.45 17.71 -18.37
N ALA A 103 -8.54 17.43 -19.32
CA ALA A 103 -7.72 16.23 -19.32
C ALA A 103 -6.74 16.20 -18.14
N ASP A 104 -6.04 17.30 -17.89
CA ASP A 104 -5.11 17.40 -16.76
C ASP A 104 -5.85 17.41 -15.42
N GLN A 105 -7.05 17.98 -15.36
CA GLN A 105 -7.89 17.96 -14.16
C GLN A 105 -8.35 16.53 -13.82
N ALA A 106 -8.70 15.73 -14.84
CA ALA A 106 -9.03 14.32 -14.66
C ALA A 106 -7.82 13.51 -14.14
N GLU A 107 -6.63 13.75 -14.70
CA GLU A 107 -5.39 13.10 -14.26
C GLU A 107 -5.00 13.55 -12.84
N PHE A 108 -5.14 14.84 -12.52
CA PHE A 108 -4.96 15.38 -11.17
C PHE A 108 -5.83 14.65 -10.15
N LYS A 109 -7.12 14.49 -10.44
CA LYS A 109 -8.04 13.74 -9.57
C LYS A 109 -7.62 12.28 -9.41
N ARG A 110 -7.20 11.62 -10.50
CA ARG A 110 -6.70 10.24 -10.47
C ARG A 110 -5.48 10.08 -9.56
N LEU A 111 -4.48 10.96 -9.69
CA LEU A 111 -3.26 10.92 -8.87
C LEU A 111 -3.55 11.18 -7.39
N VAL A 112 -4.39 12.19 -7.09
CA VAL A 112 -4.80 12.50 -5.72
C VAL A 112 -5.52 11.30 -5.08
N GLU A 113 -6.39 10.63 -5.82
CA GLU A 113 -7.11 9.46 -5.32
C GLU A 113 -6.16 8.29 -5.05
N ALA A 114 -5.23 7.99 -5.97
CA ALA A 114 -4.22 6.95 -5.78
C ALA A 114 -3.37 7.19 -4.51
N ILE A 115 -2.99 8.45 -4.25
CA ILE A 115 -2.23 8.84 -3.06
C ILE A 115 -3.10 8.76 -1.78
N LYS A 116 -4.38 9.15 -1.84
CA LYS A 116 -5.33 9.08 -0.71
C LYS A 116 -5.60 7.64 -0.29
N VAL A 117 -5.90 6.76 -1.26
CA VAL A 117 -6.10 5.32 -1.03
C VAL A 117 -4.92 4.74 -0.25
N ARG A 118 -3.68 5.13 -0.60
CA ARG A 118 -2.49 4.71 0.15
C ARG A 118 -2.45 5.21 1.60
N LYS A 119 -2.78 6.49 1.84
CA LYS A 119 -2.85 7.04 3.20
C LYS A 119 -3.91 6.32 4.04
N LEU A 120 -5.03 5.93 3.41
CA LEU A 120 -6.09 5.16 4.04
C LEU A 120 -5.61 3.75 4.42
N PHE A 121 -5.01 3.01 3.49
CA PHE A 121 -4.43 1.67 3.76
C PHE A 121 -3.34 1.68 4.83
N ARG A 122 -2.54 2.75 4.93
CA ARG A 122 -1.55 2.89 6.02
C ARG A 122 -2.22 3.15 7.38
N ARG A 123 -3.34 3.88 7.40
CA ARG A 123 -4.05 4.27 8.63
C ARG A 123 -4.98 3.15 9.14
N TYR A 124 -5.53 2.37 8.21
CA TYR A 124 -6.41 1.25 8.49
C TYR A 124 -5.92 0.04 7.68
N PRO A 125 -4.83 -0.63 8.11
CA PRO A 125 -4.61 -2.01 7.67
C PRO A 125 -5.85 -2.77 8.14
N GLU A 126 -6.60 -3.38 7.23
CA GLU A 126 -7.93 -3.93 7.53
C GLU A 126 -7.92 -4.69 8.87
N ARG A 127 -8.63 -4.16 9.88
CA ARG A 127 -9.05 -4.98 11.01
C ARG A 127 -9.95 -6.04 10.38
N GLY A 128 -9.53 -7.30 10.50
CA GLY A 128 -10.23 -8.45 9.95
C GLY A 128 -11.74 -8.28 10.11
N ARG A 129 -12.45 -8.34 8.98
CA ARG A 129 -13.90 -8.45 8.97
C ARG A 129 -14.29 -9.75 9.65
N ASP A 130 -15.33 -9.62 10.46
CA ASP A 130 -15.97 -10.59 11.36
C ASP A 130 -16.07 -12.04 10.84
#